data_AF-A0AAE3GLG2-F1
#
_entry.id   AF-A0AAE3GLG2-F1
#
_cell.length_a   1.000
_cell.length_b   1.000
_cell.length_c   1.000
_cell.angle_alpha   90.00
_cell.angle_beta   90.00
_cell.angle_gamma   90.00
#
_symmetry.space_group_name_H-M   'P 1'
#
loop_
_entity.id
_entity.type
_entity.pdbx_description
1 polymer ?
#
loop_
_entity_poly.entity_id
_entity_poly.type
_entity_poly.pdbx_seq_one_letter_code
_entity_poly.pdbx_strand_id
1 'polypeptide(L)' 'MTTAADYLWRQWVEDNLLHAVPATSTGDRFGLFDAACGTVLTPDDSTLIETPSGQPFCPDCLVYVGTQVEDTRWRP' A
#
# COMPACT_ATOMS: atom_id res chain seq x y z
N MET A 1 -8.35 2.97 21.29
CA MET A 1 -8.36 3.79 20.08
C MET A 1 -7.11 3.42 19.31
N THR A 2 -7.24 2.52 18.36
CA THR A 2 -6.13 2.13 17.47
C THR A 2 -6.04 3.27 16.46
N THR A 3 -4.95 4.04 16.50
CA THR A 3 -4.66 5.07 15.50
C THR A 3 -4.73 4.41 14.13
N ALA A 4 -5.59 4.90 13.23
CA ALA A 4 -5.59 4.41 11.85
C ALA A 4 -4.17 4.58 11.32
N ALA A 5 -3.53 3.49 10.91
CA ALA A 5 -2.21 3.59 10.29
C ALA A 5 -2.39 4.35 8.96
N ASP A 6 -1.63 5.42 8.75
CA ASP A 6 -1.55 6.04 7.44
C ASP A 6 -0.94 5.04 6.46
N TYR A 7 -1.55 4.86 5.28
CA TYR A 7 -1.05 3.98 4.22
C TYR A 7 -0.62 4.80 3.00
N LEU A 8 0.49 4.39 2.41
CA LEU A 8 0.97 4.84 1.12
C LEU A 8 0.70 3.76 0.07
N TRP A 9 0.34 4.16 -1.15
CA TRP A 9 0.17 3.22 -2.26
C TRP A 9 1.42 3.12 -3.09
N ARG A 10 1.91 1.90 -3.32
CA ARG A 10 3.04 1.60 -4.18
C ARG A 10 2.61 0.67 -5.30
N GLN A 11 2.94 1.01 -6.54
CA GLN A 11 2.75 0.12 -7.68
C GLN A 11 3.86 -0.90 -7.68
N TRP A 12 3.52 -2.18 -7.65
CA TRP A 12 4.47 -3.27 -7.82
C TRP A 12 4.60 -3.64 -9.29
N VAL A 13 5.83 -3.79 -9.79
CA VAL A 13 6.12 -4.07 -11.21
C VAL A 13 5.69 -5.49 -11.58
N GLU A 14 5.77 -6.44 -10.64
CA GLU A 14 5.48 -7.86 -10.91
C GLU A 14 4.02 -8.11 -11.30
N ASP A 15 3.07 -7.57 -10.52
CA ASP A 15 1.64 -7.76 -10.75
C ASP A 15 0.92 -6.53 -11.30
N ASN A 16 1.63 -5.40 -11.42
CA ASN A 16 1.11 -4.12 -11.86
C ASN A 16 -0.08 -3.60 -11.02
N LEU A 17 -0.17 -4.03 -9.76
CA LEU A 17 -1.18 -3.61 -8.80
C LEU A 17 -0.64 -2.55 -7.83
N LEU A 18 -1.55 -1.77 -7.26
CA LEU A 18 -1.25 -0.85 -6.17
C LEU A 18 -1.36 -1.57 -4.83
N HIS A 19 -0.24 -1.73 -4.14
CA HIS A 19 -0.14 -2.31 -2.81
C HIS A 19 -0.07 -1.21 -1.76
N ALA A 20 -0.79 -1.41 -0.65
CA ALA A 20 -0.77 -0.48 0.48
C ALA A 20 0.39 -0.82 1.40
N VAL A 21 1.23 0.17 1.72
CA VAL A 21 2.35 0.04 2.65
C VAL A 21 2.11 1.01 3.81
N PRO A 22 2.20 0.59 5.07
CA PRO A 22 2.08 1.52 6.20
C PRO A 22 3.13 2.64 6.07
N ALA A 23 2.72 3.90 6.24
CA ALA A 23 3.64 5.04 6.20
C ALA A 23 4.70 4.97 7.31
N THR A 24 4.38 4.27 8.40
CA THR A 24 5.30 3.98 9.51
C THR A 24 6.16 2.75 9.28
N SER A 25 5.87 1.93 8.26
CA SER A 25 6.80 0.91 7.79
C SER A 25 7.96 1.66 7.17
N THR A 26 8.93 1.99 8.02
CA THR A 26 10.24 2.46 7.61
C THR A 26 10.85 1.39 6.74
N GLY A 27 10.57 1.46 5.43
CA GLY A 27 11.30 0.73 4.41
C GLY A 27 12.78 1.14 4.35
N ASP A 28 13.20 2.03 5.24
CA ASP A 28 14.59 2.34 5.57
C ASP A 28 15.32 1.20 6.31
N ARG A 29 14.61 0.26 6.96
CA ARG A 29 15.29 -0.95 7.47
C ARG A 29 15.50 -1.91 6.31
N PHE A 30 16.59 -1.70 5.58
CA PHE A 30 17.13 -2.55 4.50
C PHE A 30 16.52 -2.39 3.10
N GLY A 31 15.73 -1.34 2.84
CA GLY A 31 15.20 -1.09 1.49
C GLY A 31 14.17 -2.14 1.10
N LEU A 32 13.21 -2.45 1.98
CA LEU A 32 12.09 -3.36 1.71
C LEU A 32 10.82 -2.76 2.31
N PHE A 33 9.67 -2.97 1.66
CA PHE A 33 8.38 -2.45 2.09
C PHE A 33 7.40 -3.59 2.37
N ASP A 34 7.01 -3.76 3.63
CA ASP A 34 5.96 -4.71 3.99
C ASP A 34 4.59 -4.13 3.63
N ALA A 35 3.98 -4.67 2.57
CA ALA A 35 2.62 -4.35 2.19
C ALA A 35 1.62 -4.93 3.20
N ALA A 36 0.45 -4.31 3.28
CA ALA A 36 -0.64 -4.70 4.16
C ALA A 36 -1.15 -6.14 3.90
N CYS A 37 -1.04 -6.61 2.66
CA CYS A 37 -1.35 -7.99 2.27
C CYS A 37 -0.30 -9.01 2.71
N GLY A 38 0.84 -8.58 3.27
CA GLY A 38 1.97 -9.43 3.65
C GLY A 38 3.00 -9.62 2.55
N THR A 39 2.79 -9.04 1.37
CA THR A 39 3.79 -9.01 0.30
C THR A 39 4.94 -8.07 0.68
N VAL A 40 6.18 -8.52 0.47
CA VAL A 40 7.37 -7.68 0.62
C VAL A 40 7.74 -7.09 -0.72
N LEU A 41 7.68 -5.77 -0.84
CA LEU A 41 8.05 -5.03 -2.05
C LEU A 41 9.48 -4.53 -1.93
N THR A 42 10.22 -4.56 -3.04
CA THR A 42 11.55 -3.94 -3.13
C THR A 42 11.42 -2.53 -3.73
N PRO A 43 12.36 -1.61 -3.47
CA PRO A 43 12.44 -0.31 -4.12
C PRO A 43 12.64 -0.42 -5.63
N ASP A 44 13.41 -1.42 -6.08
CA ASP A 44 13.68 -1.65 -7.50
C ASP A 44 12.43 -2.11 -8.25
N ASP A 45 11.57 -2.92 -7.60
CA ASP A 45 10.35 -3.44 -8.22
C ASP A 45 9.10 -2.65 -7.85
N SER A 46 9.18 -1.57 -7.07
CA SER A 46 8.00 -0.79 -6.71
C SER A 46 8.17 0.72 -6.68
N THR A 47 7.19 1.43 -7.23
CA THR A 47 7.16 2.89 -7.31
C THR A 47 6.09 3.45 -6.38
N LEU A 48 6.42 4.51 -5.63
CA LEU A 48 5.43 5.24 -4.83
C LEU A 48 4.47 5.98 -5.75
N ILE A 49 3.17 5.79 -5.53
CA ILE A 49 2.10 6.41 -6.30
C ILE A 49 1.36 7.39 -5.40
N GLU A 50 1.59 8.68 -5.63
CA GLU A 50 0.91 9.76 -4.91
C GLU A 50 -0.55 9.91 -5.35
N THR A 51 -0.86 9.54 -6.60
CA THR A 51 -2.22 9.59 -7.14
C THR A 51 -2.48 8.33 -7.99
N PRO A 52 -3.37 7.41 -7.55
CA PRO A 52 -3.67 6.21 -8.32
C PRO A 52 -4.32 6.63 -9.63
N SER A 53 -3.64 6.36 -10.75
CA SER A 53 -4.08 6.80 -12.07
C SER A 53 -3.93 5.65 -13.06
N GLY A 54 -4.99 4.85 -13.16
CA GLY A 54 -5.13 3.79 -14.17
C GLY A 54 -4.69 2.39 -13.73
N GLN A 55 -4.02 2.25 -12.58
CA GLN A 55 -3.65 0.93 -12.03
C GLN A 55 -4.73 0.42 -11.08
N PRO A 56 -5.08 -0.88 -11.16
CA PRO A 56 -5.95 -1.52 -10.18
C PRO A 56 -5.26 -1.65 -8.81
N PHE A 57 -6.06 -1.62 -7.75
CA PHE A 57 -5.57 -1.87 -6.39
C PHE A 57 -5.42 -3.37 -6.12
N CYS A 58 -4.43 -3.75 -5.31
CA CYS A 58 -4.35 -5.08 -4.74
C CYS A 58 -5.60 -5.32 -3.86
N PRO A 59 -6.42 -6.35 -4.14
CA PRO A 59 -7.69 -6.55 -3.45
C PRO A 59 -7.48 -6.83 -1.95
N ASP A 60 -6.44 -7.58 -1.58
CA ASP A 60 -6.13 -7.87 -0.17
C ASP A 60 -5.69 -6.61 0.59
N CYS A 61 -4.86 -5.77 -0.03
CA CYS A 61 -4.50 -4.47 0.53
C CYS A 61 -5.72 -3.57 0.68
N LEU A 62 -6.60 -3.53 -0.33
CA LEU A 62 -7.81 -2.71 -0.32
C LEU A 62 -8.79 -3.15 0.76
N VAL A 63 -8.97 -4.45 0.96
CA VAL A 63 -9.78 -5.00 2.07
C VAL A 63 -9.16 -4.62 3.40
N TYR A 64 -7.85 -4.85 3.58
CA TYR A 64 -7.17 -4.57 4.83
C TYR A 64 -7.24 -3.08 5.20
N VAL A 65 -6.83 -2.19 4.29
CA VAL A 65 -6.91 -0.73 4.50
C VAL A 65 -8.35 -0.27 4.63
N GLY A 66 -9.25 -0.77 3.77
CA GLY A 66 -10.68 -0.45 3.84
C GLY A 66 -11.29 -0.82 5.19
N THR A 67 -10.86 -1.90 5.84
CA THR A 67 -11.31 -2.26 7.20
C THR A 67 -10.73 -1.38 8.31
N GLN A 68 -9.68 -0.61 8.03
CA GLN A 68 -9.02 0.27 9.01
C GLN A 68 -9.26 1.77 8.78
N VAL A 69 -9.75 2.15 7.61
CA VAL A 69 -9.92 3.55 7.20
C VAL A 69 -11.42 3.89 7.19
N GLU A 70 -11.85 4.79 8.09
CA GLU A 70 -13.17 5.45 8.04
C GLU A 70 -13.29 6.44 6.86
N ASP A 71 -12.17 6.69 6.16
CA ASP A 71 -12.09 7.63 5.03
C ASP A 71 -12.58 6.99 3.73
N THR A 72 -13.77 7.41 3.30
CA THR A 72 -14.48 6.93 2.11
C THR A 72 -13.83 7.32 0.78
N ARG A 73 -12.73 8.10 0.80
CA ARG A 73 -12.08 8.65 -0.40
C ARG A 73 -11.47 7.58 -1.33
N TRP A 74 -11.23 6.38 -0.81
CA TRP A 74 -10.54 5.30 -1.53
C TRP A 74 -11.37 4.03 -1.71
N ARG A 75 -12.64 4.04 -1.29
CA ARG A 75 -13.60 2.97 -1.62
C ARG A 75 -14.27 3.33 -2.96
N PRO A 76 -14.37 2.40 -3.92
CA PRO A 76 -15.12 2.62 -5.16
C PRO A 76 -16.63 2.82 -4.89
#